data_AF-A0A5J6YSY3-F1
#
_entry.id   AF-A0A5J6YSY3-F1
#
_cell.length_a   1.000
_cell.length_b   1.000
_cell.length_c   1.000
_cell.angle_alpha   90.00
_cell.angle_beta   90.00
_cell.angle_gamma   90.00
#
_symmetry.space_group_name_H-M   'P 1'
#
loop_
_entity.id
_entity.type
_entity.pdbx_description
1 polymer ?
#
loop_
_entity_poly.entity_id
_entity_poly.type
_entity_poly.pdbx_seq_one_letter_code
_entity_poly.pdbx_strand_id
1 'polypeptide(L)'
;MQEVQITDYALSHLANHYSRIGEHTEAVRTIARLRALNPDLSLYARVVLAMMALRRGDSASALRMHLEVREEALRRGAQIDATRALLLAAFSAYRMNDLLRCTGLLSEALLELAGQPHSQSQAAIAPDLREIEEMLAYARLQPNLAPLLEAALEDASLLGGTMRDDLFTSGMRLEIMTLGQELVLRDGIPCAMRVRGSVAVLAYLALHPRSTRQDVVTQLWPDRDPKKAATYFRQCVTDIREAMGADVILVEGAHQAPEYRLSSKASITLDSQRVLQLVAGGQLPAAVAAYKGEFLPSLQESEWAGEQRMTIQRALVGSLRAELRASQIERGQERRVVLLATAILGIDPNDTETEDLRLSVARQVSSPSEVARFEAERHRKMN
;
A
#
# COMPACT_ATOMS: atom_id res chain seq x y z
N MET A 1 28.63 20.40 35.51
CA MET A 1 27.32 19.73 35.34
C MET A 1 26.67 20.10 34.01
N GLN A 2 26.58 21.40 33.67
CA GLN A 2 26.00 21.88 32.41
C GLN A 2 26.78 21.43 31.15
N GLU A 3 28.12 21.45 31.20
CA GLU A 3 28.98 21.01 30.09
C GLU A 3 28.88 19.51 29.79
N VAL A 4 28.71 18.68 30.82
CA VAL A 4 28.50 17.23 30.70
C VAL A 4 27.15 16.94 30.05
N GLN A 5 26.10 17.69 30.41
CA GLN A 5 24.76 17.56 29.80
C GLN A 5 24.75 17.98 28.32
N ILE A 6 25.45 19.06 27.96
CA ILE A 6 25.58 19.51 26.56
C ILE A 6 26.33 18.46 25.74
N THR A 7 27.39 17.88 26.30
CA THR A 7 28.20 16.84 25.64
C THR A 7 27.40 15.55 25.43
N ASP A 8 26.64 15.12 26.44
CA ASP A 8 25.76 13.95 26.36
C ASP A 8 24.70 14.12 25.27
N TYR A 9 24.04 15.28 25.25
CA TYR A 9 23.07 15.64 24.21
C TYR A 9 23.70 15.59 22.81
N ALA A 10 24.77 16.36 22.58
CA ALA A 10 25.39 16.49 21.27
C ALA A 10 25.90 15.15 20.72
N LEU A 11 26.61 14.36 21.55
CA LEU A 11 27.16 13.08 21.11
C LEU A 11 26.08 12.01 20.92
N SER A 12 25.02 12.01 21.73
CA SER A 12 23.89 11.08 21.55
C SER A 12 23.13 11.36 20.26
N HIS A 13 22.85 12.63 19.97
CA HIS A 13 22.18 13.04 18.73
C HIS A 13 23.06 12.76 17.49
N LEU A 14 24.36 13.01 17.57
CA LEU A 14 25.31 12.71 16.49
C LEU A 14 25.43 11.19 16.24
N ALA A 15 25.53 10.38 17.30
CA ALA A 15 25.56 8.92 17.19
C ALA A 15 24.26 8.39 16.56
N ASN A 16 23.11 8.93 16.95
CA ASN A 16 21.83 8.57 16.35
C ASN A 16 21.77 8.94 14.86
N HIS A 17 22.25 10.13 14.49
CA HIS A 17 22.32 10.57 13.10
C HIS A 17 23.18 9.63 12.24
N TYR A 18 24.43 9.36 12.65
CA TYR A 18 25.31 8.43 11.94
C TYR A 18 24.66 7.05 11.80
N SER A 19 24.03 6.56 12.86
CA SER A 19 23.35 5.27 12.82
C SER A 19 22.16 5.24 11.84
N ARG A 20 21.45 6.36 11.60
CA ARG A 20 20.32 6.44 10.67
C ARG A 20 20.75 6.42 9.21
N ILE A 21 21.89 7.02 8.88
CA ILE A 21 22.42 7.09 7.51
C ILE A 21 23.28 5.87 7.12
N GLY A 22 23.38 4.87 7.99
CA GLY A 22 24.16 3.64 7.76
C GLY A 22 25.63 3.71 8.18
N GLU A 23 26.10 4.85 8.70
CA GLU A 23 27.48 5.06 9.17
C GLU A 23 27.71 4.46 10.57
N HIS A 24 27.52 3.14 10.69
CA HIS A 24 27.49 2.44 11.98
C HIS A 24 28.82 2.49 12.75
N THR A 25 29.95 2.51 12.05
CA THR A 25 31.28 2.60 12.67
C THR A 25 31.48 3.94 13.37
N GLU A 26 31.06 5.04 12.73
CA GLU A 26 31.13 6.38 13.33
C GLU A 26 30.14 6.54 14.49
N ALA A 27 28.94 5.95 14.38
CA ALA A 27 28.01 5.89 15.50
C ALA A 27 28.62 5.17 16.73
N VAL A 28 29.29 4.03 16.53
CA VAL A 28 29.96 3.27 17.60
C VAL A 28 31.12 4.06 18.22
N ARG A 29 31.95 4.71 17.41
CA ARG A 29 33.04 5.56 17.92
C ARG A 29 32.50 6.72 18.74
N THR A 30 31.45 7.37 18.25
CA THR A 30 30.80 8.52 18.91
C THR A 30 30.23 8.10 20.27
N ILE A 31 29.52 6.97 20.34
CA ILE A 31 28.93 6.50 21.60
C ILE A 31 29.98 5.95 22.58
N ALA A 32 31.06 5.34 22.08
CA ALA A 32 32.17 4.89 22.93
C ALA A 32 32.89 6.09 23.57
N ARG A 33 33.09 7.17 22.81
CA ARG A 33 33.62 8.44 23.34
C ARG A 33 32.71 9.01 24.41
N LEU A 34 31.39 8.99 24.19
CA LEU A 34 30.42 9.43 25.20
C LEU A 34 30.54 8.60 26.49
N ARG A 35 30.59 7.27 26.40
CA ARG A 35 30.75 6.39 27.58
C ARG A 35 32.05 6.62 28.36
N ALA A 36 33.13 6.93 27.66
CA ALA A 36 34.41 7.24 28.29
C ALA A 36 34.35 8.56 29.09
N LEU A 37 33.57 9.54 28.61
CA LEU A 37 33.37 10.83 29.28
C LEU A 37 32.29 10.77 30.38
N ASN A 38 31.26 9.96 30.17
CA ASN A 38 30.16 9.78 31.09
C ASN A 38 29.75 8.29 31.16
N PRO A 39 30.19 7.54 32.19
CA PRO A 39 29.79 6.15 32.37
C PRO A 39 28.29 5.97 32.64
N ASP A 40 27.64 6.94 33.29
CA ASP A 40 26.20 6.93 33.57
C ASP A 40 25.43 7.68 32.48
N LEU A 41 25.23 6.98 31.36
CA LEU A 41 24.53 7.49 30.20
C LEU A 41 23.09 7.93 30.54
N SER A 42 22.67 9.05 29.94
CA SER A 42 21.27 9.50 30.01
C SER A 42 20.30 8.46 29.44
N LEU A 43 19.01 8.57 29.81
CA LEU A 43 17.96 7.70 29.26
C LEU A 43 17.95 7.75 27.72
N TYR A 44 18.08 8.94 27.14
CA TYR A 44 18.14 9.12 25.69
C TYR A 44 19.37 8.43 25.06
N ALA A 45 20.56 8.60 25.64
CA ALA A 45 21.78 7.94 25.15
C ALA A 45 21.64 6.40 25.16
N ARG A 46 20.96 5.85 26.18
CA ARG A 46 20.67 4.41 26.27
C ARG A 46 19.65 3.96 25.21
N VAL A 47 18.62 4.76 24.91
CA VAL A 47 17.71 4.52 23.77
C VAL A 47 18.49 4.50 22.44
N VAL A 48 19.40 5.46 22.24
CA VAL A 48 20.24 5.51 21.03
C VAL A 48 21.10 4.27 20.89
N LEU A 49 21.71 3.78 21.99
CA LEU A 49 22.45 2.52 21.99
C LEU A 49 21.60 1.33 21.55
N ALA A 50 20.36 1.24 22.05
CA ALA A 50 19.42 0.19 21.67
C ALA A 50 19.04 0.27 20.18
N MET A 51 18.74 1.48 19.68
CA MET A 51 18.46 1.73 18.27
C MET A 51 19.64 1.40 17.35
N MET A 52 20.87 1.68 17.79
CA MET A 52 22.08 1.30 17.06
C MET A 52 22.22 -0.22 16.94
N ALA A 53 21.88 -0.99 17.98
CA ALA A 53 21.87 -2.44 17.90
C ALA A 53 20.79 -2.94 16.94
N LEU A 54 19.58 -2.38 17.01
CA LEU A 54 18.46 -2.72 16.15
C LEU A 54 18.79 -2.51 14.66
N ARG A 55 19.37 -1.37 14.31
CA ARG A 55 19.73 -1.03 12.91
C ARG A 55 20.86 -1.90 12.35
N ARG A 56 21.70 -2.49 13.22
CA ARG A 56 22.72 -3.48 12.85
C ARG A 56 22.19 -4.92 12.83
N GLY A 57 20.90 -5.13 13.08
CA GLY A 57 20.25 -6.44 13.06
C GLY A 57 20.22 -7.19 14.39
N ASP A 58 20.73 -6.60 15.49
CA ASP A 58 20.68 -7.20 16.83
C ASP A 58 19.40 -6.78 17.57
N SER A 59 18.26 -7.25 17.07
CA SER A 59 16.94 -6.92 17.61
C SER A 59 16.72 -7.48 19.02
N ALA A 60 17.36 -8.62 19.36
CA ALA A 60 17.22 -9.24 20.67
C ALA A 60 17.91 -8.41 21.77
N SER A 61 19.13 -7.91 21.52
CA SER A 61 19.78 -6.98 22.45
C SER A 61 19.06 -5.65 22.51
N ALA A 62 18.57 -5.13 21.37
CA ALA A 62 17.78 -3.90 21.34
C ALA A 62 16.53 -4.00 22.23
N LEU A 63 15.75 -5.08 22.11
CA LEU A 63 14.59 -5.34 22.95
C LEU A 63 14.94 -5.29 24.44
N ARG A 64 15.98 -6.03 24.85
CA ARG A 64 16.42 -6.05 26.25
C ARG A 64 16.84 -4.66 26.74
N MET A 65 17.64 -3.94 25.96
CA MET A 65 18.10 -2.60 26.33
C MET A 65 16.93 -1.60 26.43
N HIS A 66 15.93 -1.68 25.55
CA HIS A 66 14.74 -0.82 25.64
C HIS A 66 13.93 -1.09 26.91
N LEU A 67 13.76 -2.37 27.31
CA LEU A 67 13.08 -2.72 28.56
C LEU A 67 13.87 -2.25 29.80
N GLU A 68 15.20 -2.37 29.79
CA GLU A 68 16.05 -1.82 30.85
C GLU A 68 15.92 -0.30 30.97
N VAL A 69 15.81 0.42 29.84
CA VAL A 69 15.55 1.87 29.83
C VAL A 69 14.16 2.19 30.39
N ARG A 70 13.13 1.42 30.03
CA ARG A 70 11.77 1.60 30.57
C ARG A 70 11.76 1.47 32.09
N GLU A 71 12.38 0.43 32.63
CA GLU A 71 12.46 0.22 34.08
C GLU A 71 13.17 1.36 34.81
N GLU A 72 14.27 1.87 34.25
CA GLU A 72 14.97 3.03 34.82
C GLU A 72 14.13 4.30 34.72
N ALA A 73 13.47 4.55 33.59
CA ALA A 73 12.62 5.72 33.40
C ALA A 73 11.45 5.74 34.39
N LEU A 74 10.80 4.59 34.61
CA LEU A 74 9.73 4.44 35.62
C LEU A 74 10.25 4.74 37.03
N ARG A 75 11.44 4.23 37.40
CA ARG A 75 12.07 4.54 38.70
C ARG A 75 12.35 6.02 38.89
N ARG A 76 12.63 6.76 37.81
CA ARG A 76 12.87 8.22 37.83
C ARG A 76 11.59 9.05 37.70
N GLY A 77 10.41 8.43 37.58
CA GLY A 77 9.15 9.11 37.31
C GLY A 77 9.07 9.75 35.91
N ALA A 78 9.96 9.37 35.00
CA ALA A 78 10.04 9.89 33.64
C ALA A 78 9.07 9.13 32.71
N GLN A 79 7.76 9.38 32.87
CA GLN A 79 6.71 8.61 32.19
C GLN A 79 6.81 8.67 30.66
N ILE A 80 7.15 9.82 30.08
CA ILE A 80 7.30 9.96 28.62
C ILE A 80 8.45 9.09 28.09
N ASP A 81 9.58 9.02 28.80
CA ASP A 81 10.72 8.20 28.42
C ASP A 81 10.42 6.70 28.59
N ALA A 82 9.64 6.31 29.62
CA ALA A 82 9.14 4.95 29.79
C ALA A 82 8.17 4.54 28.66
N THR A 83 7.26 5.46 28.32
CA THR A 83 6.49 5.62 27.07
C THR A 83 7.24 5.14 25.84
N ARG A 84 8.20 5.98 25.48
CA ARG A 84 9.07 5.84 24.32
C ARG A 84 9.82 4.52 24.32
N ALA A 85 10.41 4.14 25.45
CA ALA A 85 11.18 2.91 25.55
C ALA A 85 10.32 1.67 25.30
N LEU A 86 9.05 1.67 25.75
CA LEU A 86 8.12 0.58 25.48
C LEU A 86 7.71 0.49 24.01
N LEU A 87 7.45 1.62 23.35
CA LEU A 87 7.17 1.67 21.91
C LEU A 87 8.32 1.05 21.09
N LEU A 88 9.56 1.40 21.43
CA LEU A 88 10.75 0.89 20.74
C LEU A 88 11.07 -0.58 21.11
N ALA A 89 10.70 -1.02 22.32
CA ALA A 89 10.73 -2.44 22.68
C ALA A 89 9.73 -3.24 21.83
N ALA A 90 8.50 -2.75 21.65
CA ALA A 90 7.52 -3.36 20.74
C ALA A 90 8.06 -3.46 19.31
N PHE A 91 8.73 -2.40 18.82
CA PHE A 91 9.35 -2.41 17.50
C PHE A 91 10.49 -3.43 17.39
N SER A 92 11.29 -3.59 18.44
CA SER A 92 12.33 -4.63 18.47
C SER A 92 11.72 -6.04 18.37
N ALA A 93 10.61 -6.30 19.07
CA ALA A 93 9.87 -7.56 18.95
C ALA A 93 9.26 -7.75 17.55
N TYR A 94 8.71 -6.70 16.94
CA TYR A 94 8.22 -6.72 15.56
C TYR A 94 9.33 -7.11 14.57
N ARG A 95 10.53 -6.53 14.70
CA ARG A 95 11.70 -6.85 13.86
C ARG A 95 12.21 -8.29 14.04
N MET A 96 11.88 -8.92 15.16
CA MET A 96 12.14 -10.35 15.41
C MET A 96 11.01 -11.26 14.89
N ASN A 97 9.95 -10.69 14.30
CA ASN A 97 8.71 -11.38 13.94
C ASN A 97 8.01 -12.05 15.14
N ASP A 98 8.27 -11.58 16.36
CA ASP A 98 7.58 -12.01 17.59
C ASP A 98 6.32 -11.14 17.77
N LEU A 99 5.31 -11.42 16.94
CA LEU A 99 4.09 -10.61 16.84
C LEU A 99 3.26 -10.63 18.12
N LEU A 100 3.30 -11.72 18.88
CA LEU A 100 2.59 -11.84 20.17
C LEU A 100 3.18 -10.85 21.18
N ARG A 101 4.51 -10.84 21.33
CA ARG A 101 5.19 -9.92 22.23
C ARG A 101 5.08 -8.47 21.76
N CYS A 102 5.21 -8.23 20.44
CA CYS A 102 4.96 -6.92 19.84
C CYS A 102 3.58 -6.38 20.23
N THR A 103 2.53 -7.18 20.02
CA THR A 103 1.15 -6.80 20.31
C THR A 103 0.94 -6.45 21.79
N GLY A 104 1.49 -7.25 22.70
CA GLY A 104 1.39 -6.98 24.14
C GLY A 104 2.05 -5.66 24.54
N LEU A 105 3.31 -5.46 24.13
CA LEU A 105 4.07 -4.24 24.45
C LEU A 105 3.45 -3.00 23.79
N LEU A 106 3.00 -3.11 22.54
CA LEU A 106 2.43 -1.99 21.80
C LEU A 106 1.07 -1.58 22.37
N SER A 107 0.22 -2.54 22.76
CA SER A 107 -1.06 -2.25 23.39
C SER A 107 -0.89 -1.42 24.67
N GLU A 108 0.06 -1.83 25.53
CA GLU A 108 0.38 -1.12 26.77
C GLU A 108 0.93 0.29 26.49
N ALA A 109 1.84 0.43 25.52
CA ALA A 109 2.41 1.73 25.16
C ALA A 109 1.36 2.70 24.60
N LEU A 110 0.44 2.22 23.77
CA LEU A 110 -0.63 3.04 23.19
C LEU A 110 -1.63 3.49 24.28
N LEU A 111 -1.97 2.61 25.22
CA LEU A 111 -2.81 2.99 26.37
C LEU A 111 -2.16 4.07 27.24
N GLU A 112 -0.86 3.94 27.52
CA GLU A 112 -0.11 4.96 28.26
C GLU A 112 -0.07 6.29 27.51
N LEU A 113 0.05 6.26 26.18
CA LEU A 113 0.11 7.45 25.36
C LEU A 113 -1.25 8.17 25.27
N ALA A 114 -2.35 7.41 25.13
CA ALA A 114 -3.71 7.96 25.11
C ALA A 114 -4.10 8.67 26.43
N GLY A 115 -3.50 8.26 27.55
CA GLY A 115 -3.73 8.88 28.86
C GLY A 115 -2.94 10.16 29.13
N GLN A 116 -2.04 10.60 28.22
CA GLN A 116 -1.13 11.73 28.45
C GLN A 116 -1.58 13.03 27.76
N PRO A 117 -1.24 14.23 28.30
CA PRO A 117 -1.53 15.50 27.65
C PRO A 117 -0.85 15.63 26.27
N HIS A 118 -1.67 15.77 25.22
CA HIS A 118 -1.30 15.71 23.80
C HIS A 118 -0.07 16.56 23.37
N SER A 119 0.11 17.77 23.91
CA SER A 119 1.09 18.72 23.36
C SER A 119 2.56 18.47 23.74
N GLN A 120 2.85 17.87 24.90
CA GLN A 120 4.22 17.64 25.37
C GLN A 120 4.74 16.24 25.01
N SER A 121 3.88 15.23 25.04
CA SER A 121 4.26 13.85 24.74
C SER A 121 4.51 13.63 23.24
N GLN A 122 3.75 14.29 22.35
CA GLN A 122 3.89 14.12 20.90
C GLN A 122 5.23 14.64 20.35
N ALA A 123 5.64 15.86 20.72
CA ALA A 123 6.91 16.43 20.24
C ALA A 123 8.13 15.59 20.67
N ALA A 124 8.06 14.98 21.85
CA ALA A 124 9.11 14.14 22.38
C ALA A 124 9.23 12.80 21.64
N ILE A 125 8.12 12.21 21.20
CA ILE A 125 8.07 10.86 20.63
C ILE A 125 8.00 10.87 19.08
N ALA A 126 7.70 12.00 18.45
CA ALA A 126 7.57 12.14 17.00
C ALA A 126 8.75 11.56 16.17
N PRO A 127 10.03 11.73 16.53
CA PRO A 127 11.13 11.11 15.80
C PRO A 127 11.10 9.58 15.80
N ASP A 128 10.60 8.98 16.88
CA ASP A 128 10.50 7.54 17.07
C ASP A 128 9.30 6.98 16.30
N LEU A 129 8.17 7.71 16.26
CA LEU A 129 7.01 7.33 15.44
C LEU A 129 7.37 7.17 13.95
N ARG A 130 8.25 8.04 13.44
CA ARG A 130 8.80 7.91 12.07
C ARG A 130 9.58 6.62 11.84
N GLU A 131 10.31 6.18 12.85
CA GLU A 131 11.16 5.00 12.74
C GLU A 131 10.34 3.70 12.75
N ILE A 132 9.18 3.72 13.44
CA ILE A 132 8.35 2.54 13.67
C ILE A 132 7.12 2.47 12.75
N GLU A 133 7.10 3.25 11.66
CA GLU A 133 5.94 3.42 10.76
C GLU A 133 5.39 2.08 10.25
N GLU A 134 6.25 1.14 9.86
CA GLU A 134 5.85 -0.20 9.39
C GLU A 134 5.10 -1.00 10.48
N MET A 135 5.54 -0.91 11.73
CA MET A 135 4.87 -1.56 12.86
C MET A 135 3.51 -0.90 13.16
N LEU A 136 3.41 0.42 13.02
CA LEU A 136 2.13 1.12 13.16
C LEU A 136 1.15 0.72 12.05
N ALA A 137 1.63 0.52 10.83
CA ALA A 137 0.82 -0.03 9.74
C ALA A 137 0.32 -1.45 10.06
N TYR A 138 1.17 -2.30 10.63
CA TYR A 138 0.76 -3.62 11.14
C TYR A 138 -0.33 -3.48 12.22
N ALA A 139 -0.15 -2.60 13.21
CA ALA A 139 -1.08 -2.39 14.31
C ALA A 139 -2.47 -1.91 13.85
N ARG A 140 -2.53 -1.08 12.80
CA ARG A 140 -3.80 -0.64 12.18
C ARG A 140 -4.63 -1.79 11.62
N LEU A 141 -3.99 -2.89 11.24
CA LEU A 141 -4.68 -4.07 10.72
C LEU A 141 -5.08 -5.06 11.82
N GLN A 142 -4.71 -4.81 13.08
CA GLN A 142 -5.05 -5.67 14.22
C GLN A 142 -6.30 -5.15 14.95
N PRO A 143 -7.37 -5.95 15.07
CA PRO A 143 -8.62 -5.52 15.72
C PRO A 143 -8.47 -5.01 17.16
N ASN A 144 -7.50 -5.54 17.91
CA ASN A 144 -7.25 -5.18 19.30
C ASN A 144 -6.33 -3.95 19.46
N LEU A 145 -5.58 -3.57 18.44
CA LEU A 145 -4.66 -2.43 18.49
C LEU A 145 -5.22 -1.18 17.80
N ALA A 146 -6.06 -1.35 16.77
CA ALA A 146 -6.58 -0.22 16.00
C ALA A 146 -7.30 0.83 16.86
N PRO A 147 -8.21 0.48 17.80
CA PRO A 147 -8.87 1.48 18.65
C PRO A 147 -7.90 2.20 19.59
N LEU A 148 -6.87 1.50 20.07
CA LEU A 148 -5.84 2.08 20.95
C LEU A 148 -4.97 3.05 20.18
N LEU A 149 -4.64 2.73 18.93
CA LEU A 149 -3.87 3.59 18.06
C LEU A 149 -4.63 4.88 17.74
N GLU A 150 -5.93 4.76 17.46
CA GLU A 150 -6.81 5.92 17.23
C GLU A 150 -6.87 6.82 18.47
N ALA A 151 -7.07 6.26 19.66
CA ALA A 151 -7.10 7.02 20.91
C ALA A 151 -5.74 7.61 21.32
N ALA A 152 -4.64 6.95 21.00
CA ALA A 152 -3.30 7.40 21.37
C ALA A 152 -2.76 8.51 20.45
N LEU A 153 -3.24 8.56 19.21
CA LEU A 153 -2.72 9.43 18.15
C LEU A 153 -3.82 10.31 17.55
N GLU A 154 -4.87 10.64 18.34
CA GLU A 154 -6.11 11.37 17.97
C GLU A 154 -5.90 12.54 16.97
N ASP A 155 -4.75 13.22 17.02
CA ASP A 155 -4.38 14.38 16.18
C ASP A 155 -2.95 14.29 15.60
N ALA A 156 -2.65 13.28 14.78
CA ALA A 156 -1.36 13.17 14.13
C ALA A 156 -1.11 14.24 13.00
N SER A 157 -2.02 15.21 12.86
CA SER A 157 -1.87 16.43 12.05
C SER A 157 -0.82 17.41 12.57
N LEU A 158 -0.34 17.28 13.83
CA LEU A 158 0.66 18.13 14.46
C LEU A 158 2.09 17.55 14.50
N LEU A 159 2.35 16.44 13.80
CA LEU A 159 3.69 15.81 13.66
C LEU A 159 4.60 16.59 12.69
N GLY A 160 4.77 17.89 12.96
CA GLY A 160 5.60 18.81 12.20
C GLY A 160 7.02 18.29 11.98
N GLY A 161 7.40 18.22 10.71
CA GLY A 161 8.75 17.93 10.24
C GLY A 161 8.94 16.49 9.79
N THR A 162 8.65 16.22 8.51
CA THR A 162 9.03 15.01 7.76
C THR A 162 8.39 13.67 8.18
N MET A 163 7.34 13.67 9.00
CA MET A 163 6.24 12.73 8.69
C MET A 163 5.55 13.34 7.50
N ARG A 164 5.37 12.57 6.43
CA ARG A 164 4.76 13.04 5.19
C ARG A 164 3.51 13.84 5.54
N ASP A 165 3.47 15.09 5.09
CA ASP A 165 2.30 15.98 5.02
C ASP A 165 1.17 15.40 4.13
N ASP A 166 1.24 14.10 3.85
CA ASP A 166 0.43 13.29 2.96
C ASP A 166 -0.51 12.34 3.72
N LEU A 167 -0.26 12.07 5.00
CA LEU A 167 -1.02 11.10 5.79
C LEU A 167 -2.17 11.72 6.61
N PHE A 168 -2.19 13.05 6.78
CA PHE A 168 -3.11 13.74 7.72
C PHE A 168 -3.92 14.91 7.15
N THR A 169 -3.79 15.27 5.87
CA THR A 169 -4.96 15.88 5.20
C THR A 169 -6.00 14.79 5.05
N SER A 170 -7.29 15.06 5.32
CA SER A 170 -8.41 14.18 4.91
C SER A 170 -8.13 13.65 3.51
N GLY A 171 -7.60 12.43 3.47
CA GLY A 171 -6.97 11.91 2.27
C GLY A 171 -8.10 11.60 1.31
N MET A 172 -8.05 12.19 0.13
CA MET A 172 -9.07 11.92 -0.88
C MET A 172 -9.01 10.44 -1.24
N ARG A 173 -10.05 9.67 -0.94
CA ARG A 173 -10.12 8.28 -1.37
C ARG A 173 -10.59 8.26 -2.82
N LEU A 174 -9.71 7.83 -3.71
CA LEU A 174 -10.00 7.68 -5.12
C LEU A 174 -10.15 6.20 -5.47
N GLU A 175 -11.34 5.82 -5.90
CA GLU A 175 -11.60 4.50 -6.48
C GLU A 175 -11.72 4.67 -8.00
N ILE A 176 -10.74 4.16 -8.72
CA ILE A 176 -10.68 4.24 -10.18
C ILE A 176 -11.15 2.90 -10.73
N MET A 177 -12.34 2.91 -11.30
CA MET A 177 -12.95 1.75 -11.97
C MET A 177 -12.50 1.74 -13.42
N THR A 178 -11.84 0.66 -13.80
CA THR A 178 -11.20 0.47 -15.10
C THR A 178 -11.63 -0.82 -15.79
N LEU A 179 -12.29 -1.76 -15.09
CA LEU A 179 -12.73 -3.03 -15.65
C LEU A 179 -14.17 -2.93 -16.15
N GLY A 180 -14.38 -3.06 -17.46
CA GLY A 180 -15.69 -2.99 -18.10
C GLY A 180 -16.36 -1.61 -18.11
N GLN A 181 -15.92 -0.69 -17.25
CA GLN A 181 -16.37 0.69 -17.17
C GLN A 181 -15.20 1.62 -16.85
N GLU A 182 -15.39 2.91 -17.14
CA GLU A 182 -14.42 3.97 -16.89
C GLU A 182 -15.08 5.01 -15.99
N LEU A 183 -14.84 4.89 -14.68
CA LEU A 183 -15.47 5.72 -13.66
C LEU A 183 -14.48 6.02 -12.54
N VAL A 184 -14.61 7.18 -11.91
CA VAL A 184 -13.84 7.54 -10.73
C VAL A 184 -14.80 7.90 -9.62
N LEU A 185 -14.60 7.35 -8.43
CA LEU A 185 -15.30 7.72 -7.23
C LEU A 185 -14.34 8.45 -6.30
N ARG A 186 -14.77 9.60 -5.80
CA ARG A 186 -14.09 10.35 -4.75
C ARG A 186 -14.89 10.19 -3.46
N ASP A 187 -14.27 9.58 -2.46
CA ASP A 187 -14.89 9.34 -1.16
C ASP A 187 -16.25 8.61 -1.29
N GLY A 188 -16.33 7.68 -2.26
CA GLY A 188 -17.53 6.93 -2.61
C GLY A 188 -18.52 7.64 -3.54
N ILE A 189 -18.27 8.90 -3.92
CA ILE A 189 -19.13 9.70 -4.79
C ILE A 189 -18.60 9.70 -6.22
N PRO A 190 -19.39 9.26 -7.22
CA PRO A 190 -19.01 9.33 -8.63
C PRO A 190 -18.64 10.76 -9.08
N CYS A 191 -17.46 10.90 -9.69
CA CYS A 191 -16.99 12.14 -10.29
C CYS A 191 -17.30 12.14 -11.80
N ALA A 192 -18.01 13.17 -12.27
CA ALA A 192 -18.32 13.32 -13.68
C ALA A 192 -17.10 13.85 -14.45
N MET A 193 -16.46 12.98 -15.22
CA MET A 193 -15.40 13.35 -16.18
C MET A 193 -16.03 13.69 -17.53
N ARG A 194 -15.77 14.87 -18.08
CA ARG A 194 -16.31 15.28 -19.38
C ARG A 194 -15.43 14.82 -20.53
N VAL A 195 -14.13 14.66 -20.28
CA VAL A 195 -13.16 14.24 -21.29
C VAL A 195 -12.95 12.73 -21.18
N ARG A 196 -13.24 12.00 -22.25
CA ARG A 196 -13.19 10.52 -22.28
C ARG A 196 -11.85 9.94 -21.82
N GLY A 197 -10.74 10.65 -22.07
CA GLY A 197 -9.39 10.21 -21.70
C GLY A 197 -9.02 10.40 -20.22
N SER A 198 -9.85 11.09 -19.42
CA SER A 198 -9.49 11.49 -18.05
C SER A 198 -9.27 10.29 -17.12
N VAL A 199 -10.15 9.28 -17.17
CA VAL A 199 -10.01 8.07 -16.35
C VAL A 199 -8.73 7.32 -16.69
N ALA A 200 -8.41 7.21 -17.98
CA ALA A 200 -7.18 6.57 -18.43
C ALA A 200 -5.92 7.30 -17.97
N VAL A 201 -5.91 8.64 -18.00
CA VAL A 201 -4.79 9.44 -17.45
C VAL A 201 -4.59 9.17 -15.97
N LEU A 202 -5.67 9.13 -15.18
CA LEU A 202 -5.57 8.79 -13.75
C LEU A 202 -5.04 7.38 -13.53
N ALA A 203 -5.60 6.39 -14.25
CA ALA A 203 -5.16 5.00 -14.13
C ALA A 203 -3.69 4.84 -14.51
N TYR A 204 -3.25 5.51 -15.58
CA TYR A 204 -1.85 5.49 -16.02
C TYR A 204 -0.93 6.12 -14.98
N LEU A 205 -1.24 7.32 -14.47
CA LEU A 205 -0.43 8.00 -13.45
C LEU A 205 -0.43 7.28 -12.10
N ALA A 206 -1.47 6.51 -11.77
CA ALA A 206 -1.50 5.67 -10.58
C ALA A 206 -0.51 4.51 -10.68
N LEU A 207 -0.31 3.95 -11.87
CA LEU A 207 0.60 2.83 -12.12
C LEU A 207 2.02 3.29 -12.48
N HIS A 208 2.17 4.50 -13.04
CA HIS A 208 3.43 5.09 -13.48
C HIS A 208 3.58 6.49 -12.87
N PRO A 209 3.89 6.59 -11.57
CA PRO A 209 4.10 7.88 -10.93
C PRO A 209 5.31 8.59 -11.57
N ARG A 210 5.26 9.93 -11.62
CA ARG A 210 6.31 10.79 -12.20
C ARG A 210 6.49 10.62 -13.72
N SER A 211 5.40 10.40 -14.44
CA SER A 211 5.42 10.33 -15.89
C SER A 211 5.47 11.73 -16.51
N THR A 212 6.28 11.93 -17.53
CA THR A 212 6.21 13.17 -18.30
C THR A 212 4.96 13.19 -19.17
N ARG A 213 4.57 14.36 -19.67
CA ARG A 213 3.50 14.47 -20.66
C ARG A 213 3.75 13.57 -21.88
N GLN A 214 5.01 13.47 -22.31
CA GLN A 214 5.35 12.69 -23.49
C GLN A 214 5.11 11.20 -23.24
N ASP A 215 5.52 10.69 -22.07
CA ASP A 215 5.29 9.29 -21.67
C ASP A 215 3.81 8.94 -21.70
N VAL A 216 2.98 9.76 -21.04
CA VAL A 216 1.53 9.52 -20.97
C VAL A 216 0.90 9.53 -22.36
N VAL A 217 1.26 10.50 -23.20
CA VAL A 217 0.69 10.64 -24.54
C VAL A 217 1.09 9.48 -25.44
N THR A 218 2.37 9.09 -25.42
CA THR A 218 2.89 7.98 -26.23
C THR A 218 2.22 6.67 -25.85
N GLN A 219 1.99 6.43 -24.56
CA GLN A 219 1.38 5.18 -24.09
C GLN A 219 -0.13 5.13 -24.29
N LEU A 220 -0.85 6.24 -24.05
CA LEU A 220 -2.31 6.26 -24.15
C LEU A 220 -2.83 6.50 -25.57
N TRP A 221 -2.10 7.27 -26.39
CA TRP A 221 -2.55 7.67 -27.73
C TRP A 221 -1.38 7.71 -28.75
N PRO A 222 -0.75 6.56 -29.05
CA PRO A 222 0.43 6.49 -29.92
C PRO A 222 0.18 7.04 -31.33
N ASP A 223 -1.02 6.83 -31.88
CA ASP A 223 -1.36 7.21 -33.27
C ASP A 223 -1.81 8.66 -33.43
N ARG A 224 -1.95 9.42 -32.34
CA ARG A 224 -2.36 10.82 -32.41
C ARG A 224 -1.17 11.71 -32.73
N ASP A 225 -1.40 12.71 -33.58
CA ASP A 225 -0.44 13.80 -33.80
C ASP A 225 0.07 14.36 -32.45
N PRO A 226 1.39 14.48 -32.23
CA PRO A 226 1.96 14.83 -30.93
C PRO A 226 1.43 16.15 -30.34
N LYS A 227 1.14 17.15 -31.18
CA LYS A 227 0.60 18.44 -30.71
C LYS A 227 -0.85 18.31 -30.28
N LYS A 228 -1.67 17.59 -31.05
CA LYS A 228 -3.07 17.28 -30.70
C LYS A 228 -3.15 16.43 -29.44
N ALA A 229 -2.29 15.42 -29.31
CA ALA A 229 -2.27 14.52 -28.17
C ALA A 229 -1.81 15.22 -26.88
N ALA A 230 -0.78 16.08 -26.96
CA ALA A 230 -0.38 16.93 -25.84
C ALA A 230 -1.49 17.91 -25.41
N THR A 231 -2.25 18.45 -26.35
CA THR A 231 -3.40 19.31 -26.05
C THR A 231 -4.53 18.53 -25.39
N TYR A 232 -4.82 17.32 -25.88
CA TYR A 232 -5.80 16.42 -25.30
C TYR A 232 -5.43 16.01 -23.87
N PHE A 233 -4.15 15.69 -23.60
CA PHE A 233 -3.68 15.42 -22.24
C PHE A 233 -3.91 16.61 -21.29
N ARG A 234 -3.64 17.85 -21.72
CA ARG A 234 -3.92 19.04 -20.88
C ARG A 234 -5.42 19.20 -20.61
N GLN A 235 -6.28 18.88 -21.59
CA GLN A 235 -7.73 18.88 -21.40
C GLN A 235 -8.14 17.83 -20.34
N CYS A 236 -7.59 16.61 -20.41
CA CYS A 236 -7.81 15.59 -19.37
C CYS A 236 -7.35 16.07 -17.99
N VAL A 237 -6.14 16.63 -17.87
CA VAL A 237 -5.64 17.15 -16.58
C VAL A 237 -6.53 18.29 -16.04
N THR A 238 -7.05 19.14 -16.91
CA THR A 238 -7.96 20.22 -16.52
C THR A 238 -9.30 19.66 -16.03
N ASP A 239 -9.91 18.75 -16.79
CA ASP A 239 -11.16 18.06 -16.45
C ASP A 239 -11.05 17.30 -15.11
N ILE A 240 -9.93 16.60 -14.91
CA ILE A 240 -9.59 15.93 -13.65
C ILE A 240 -9.54 16.91 -12.47
N ARG A 241 -8.86 18.04 -12.64
CA ARG A 241 -8.73 19.06 -11.59
C ARG A 241 -10.05 19.77 -11.30
N GLU A 242 -10.89 19.99 -12.31
CA GLU A 242 -12.23 20.53 -12.12
C GLU A 242 -13.12 19.57 -11.32
N ALA A 243 -13.05 18.27 -11.62
CA ALA A 243 -13.91 17.28 -11.00
C ALA A 243 -13.47 16.86 -9.59
N MET A 244 -12.16 16.83 -9.31
CA MET A 244 -11.61 16.30 -8.04
C MET A 244 -10.82 17.33 -7.24
N GLY A 245 -10.56 18.52 -7.78
CA GLY A 245 -9.76 19.56 -7.13
C GLY A 245 -8.35 19.66 -7.72
N ALA A 246 -7.77 20.86 -7.63
CA ALA A 246 -6.51 21.20 -8.29
C ALA A 246 -5.33 20.33 -7.86
N ASP A 247 -5.33 19.89 -6.61
CA ASP A 247 -4.20 19.19 -5.96
C ASP A 247 -4.15 17.69 -6.26
N VAL A 248 -5.12 17.14 -7.01
CA VAL A 248 -5.19 15.70 -7.33
C VAL A 248 -4.05 15.26 -8.25
N ILE A 249 -3.61 16.13 -9.16
CA ILE A 249 -2.43 15.93 -10.02
C ILE A 249 -1.40 17.01 -9.67
N LEU A 250 -0.27 16.55 -9.15
CA LEU A 250 0.89 17.37 -8.87
C LEU A 250 1.81 17.38 -10.09
N VAL A 251 2.44 18.53 -10.32
CA VAL A 251 3.43 18.72 -11.38
C VAL A 251 4.74 19.14 -10.72
N GLU A 252 5.76 18.33 -10.92
CA GLU A 252 7.10 18.50 -10.34
C GLU A 252 8.16 18.36 -11.44
N GLY A 253 9.44 18.48 -11.07
CA GLY A 253 10.56 18.30 -11.99
C GLY A 253 10.98 19.55 -12.77
N ALA A 254 11.85 19.36 -13.76
CA ALA A 254 12.44 20.45 -14.52
C ALA A 254 11.41 21.15 -15.42
N HIS A 255 11.51 22.46 -15.58
CA HIS A 255 10.56 23.26 -16.37
C HIS A 255 10.42 22.77 -17.83
N GLN A 256 11.48 22.18 -18.40
CA GLN A 256 11.47 21.65 -19.77
C GLN A 256 10.87 20.25 -19.90
N ALA A 257 10.75 19.50 -18.80
CA ALA A 257 10.19 18.16 -18.76
C ALA A 257 9.39 17.97 -17.46
N PRO A 258 8.22 18.63 -17.32
CA PRO A 258 7.40 18.50 -16.13
C PRO A 258 6.90 17.07 -15.97
N GLU A 259 7.09 16.52 -14.78
CA GLU A 259 6.65 15.20 -14.34
C GLU A 259 5.29 15.33 -13.65
N TYR A 260 4.36 14.47 -14.03
CA TYR A 260 3.02 14.42 -13.48
C TYR A 260 2.92 13.22 -12.54
N ARG A 261 2.33 13.44 -11.37
CA ARG A 261 2.00 12.36 -10.42
C ARG A 261 0.68 12.65 -9.74
N LEU A 262 0.03 11.60 -9.27
CA LEU A 262 -1.12 11.76 -8.38
C LEU A 262 -0.64 12.26 -7.01
N SER A 263 -1.50 13.03 -6.36
CA SER A 263 -1.26 13.55 -5.02
C SER A 263 -0.97 12.43 -4.05
N SER A 264 0.06 12.59 -3.24
CA SER A 264 0.32 11.69 -2.11
C SER A 264 -0.77 11.78 -1.03
N LYS A 265 -1.58 12.84 -1.06
CA LYS A 265 -2.79 13.02 -0.25
C LYS A 265 -3.99 12.20 -0.76
N ALA A 266 -3.88 11.52 -1.90
CA ALA A 266 -4.94 10.68 -2.43
C ALA A 266 -4.63 9.19 -2.18
N SER A 267 -5.53 8.51 -1.46
CA SER A 267 -5.48 7.04 -1.36
C SER A 267 -6.16 6.45 -2.57
N ILE A 268 -5.38 5.78 -3.42
CA ILE A 268 -5.84 5.33 -4.74
C ILE A 268 -6.08 3.82 -4.71
N THR A 269 -7.29 3.42 -5.11
CA THR A 269 -7.65 2.02 -5.36
C THR A 269 -7.99 1.85 -6.84
N LEU A 270 -7.31 0.93 -7.52
CA LEU A 270 -7.66 0.50 -8.87
C LEU A 270 -8.31 -0.87 -8.79
N ASP A 271 -9.49 -1.03 -9.38
CA ASP A 271 -10.19 -2.32 -9.46
C ASP A 271 -9.36 -3.39 -10.19
N SER A 272 -8.63 -3.01 -11.24
CA SER A 272 -7.68 -3.86 -11.96
C SER A 272 -6.56 -4.40 -11.07
N GLN A 273 -5.95 -3.55 -10.24
CA GLN A 273 -4.93 -3.97 -9.28
C GLN A 273 -5.52 -4.84 -8.17
N ARG A 274 -6.76 -4.54 -7.72
CA ARG A 274 -7.48 -5.37 -6.75
C ARG A 274 -7.72 -6.78 -7.27
N VAL A 275 -8.08 -6.94 -8.54
CA VAL A 275 -8.22 -8.27 -9.17
C VAL A 275 -6.90 -9.05 -9.12
N LEU A 276 -5.78 -8.42 -9.51
CA LEU A 276 -4.46 -9.05 -9.48
C LEU A 276 -4.04 -9.46 -8.07
N GLN A 277 -4.30 -8.61 -7.07
CA GLN A 277 -4.03 -8.91 -5.66
C GLN A 277 -4.87 -10.08 -5.14
N LEU A 278 -6.16 -10.16 -5.51
CA LEU A 278 -7.03 -11.27 -5.13
C LEU A 278 -6.57 -12.59 -5.75
N VAL A 279 -6.12 -12.58 -7.01
CA VAL A 279 -5.53 -13.75 -7.66
C VAL A 279 -4.25 -14.18 -6.94
N ALA A 280 -3.32 -13.26 -6.68
CA ALA A 280 -2.08 -13.55 -5.97
C ALA A 280 -2.31 -14.08 -4.55
N GLY A 281 -3.37 -13.62 -3.89
CA GLY A 281 -3.79 -14.10 -2.57
C GLY A 281 -4.62 -15.39 -2.58
N GLY A 282 -4.80 -16.05 -3.73
CA GLY A 282 -5.59 -17.29 -3.86
C GLY A 282 -7.11 -17.12 -3.70
N GLN A 283 -7.61 -15.89 -3.69
CA GLN A 283 -9.03 -15.56 -3.49
C GLN A 283 -9.79 -15.53 -4.83
N LEU A 284 -9.70 -16.64 -5.58
CA LEU A 284 -10.17 -16.69 -6.97
C LEU A 284 -11.67 -16.35 -7.16
N PRO A 285 -12.61 -16.82 -6.32
CA PRO A 285 -14.03 -16.44 -6.48
C PRO A 285 -14.25 -14.93 -6.35
N ALA A 286 -13.54 -14.27 -5.43
CA ALA A 286 -13.61 -12.82 -5.26
C ALA A 286 -12.99 -12.08 -6.44
N ALA A 287 -11.88 -12.60 -6.99
CA ALA A 287 -11.24 -12.03 -8.18
C ALA A 287 -12.17 -12.07 -9.40
N VAL A 288 -12.83 -13.20 -9.65
CA VAL A 288 -13.81 -13.34 -10.74
C VAL A 288 -15.00 -12.41 -10.52
N ALA A 289 -15.52 -12.30 -9.29
CA ALA A 289 -16.62 -11.39 -8.99
C ALA A 289 -16.25 -9.91 -9.18
N ALA A 290 -14.98 -9.55 -8.93
CA ALA A 290 -14.47 -8.19 -9.11
C ALA A 290 -14.17 -7.85 -10.58
N TYR A 291 -13.92 -8.84 -11.44
CA TYR A 291 -13.73 -8.63 -12.87
C TYR A 291 -15.06 -8.30 -13.56
N LYS A 292 -15.22 -7.06 -14.04
CA LYS A 292 -16.45 -6.58 -14.69
C LYS A 292 -16.34 -6.44 -16.21
N GLY A 293 -15.18 -6.76 -16.78
CA GLY A 293 -14.92 -6.67 -18.21
C GLY A 293 -13.49 -6.21 -18.49
N GLU A 294 -13.22 -5.93 -19.76
CA GLU A 294 -11.89 -5.52 -20.23
C GLU A 294 -11.41 -4.22 -19.57
N PHE A 295 -10.10 -4.11 -19.38
CA PHE A 295 -9.46 -2.90 -18.85
C PHE A 295 -9.53 -1.75 -19.86
N LEU A 296 -10.08 -0.61 -19.45
CA LEU A 296 -10.23 0.63 -20.23
C LEU A 296 -10.76 0.35 -21.66
N PRO A 297 -12.02 -0.12 -21.81
CA PRO A 297 -12.57 -0.55 -23.09
C PRO A 297 -12.64 0.58 -24.14
N SER A 298 -12.51 1.85 -23.76
CA SER A 298 -12.44 2.97 -24.70
C SER A 298 -11.09 3.13 -25.39
N LEU A 299 -10.02 2.54 -24.85
CA LEU A 299 -8.64 2.66 -25.35
C LEU A 299 -8.21 1.40 -26.11
N GLN A 300 -8.83 1.15 -27.26
CA GLN A 300 -8.52 -0.07 -28.04
C GLN A 300 -7.13 -0.03 -28.70
N GLU A 301 -6.70 1.14 -29.18
CA GLU A 301 -5.41 1.30 -29.89
C GLU A 301 -4.19 1.53 -28.95
N SER A 302 -4.39 1.54 -27.62
CA SER A 302 -3.29 1.75 -26.67
C SER A 302 -2.57 0.42 -26.39
N GLU A 303 -1.29 0.34 -26.77
CA GLU A 303 -0.43 -0.81 -26.48
C GLU A 303 -0.39 -1.11 -24.97
N TRP A 304 -0.19 -0.06 -24.16
CA TRP A 304 -0.22 -0.19 -22.69
C TRP A 304 -1.53 -0.78 -22.17
N ALA A 305 -2.69 -0.31 -22.65
CA ALA A 305 -3.97 -0.87 -22.23
C ALA A 305 -4.10 -2.34 -22.66
N GLY A 306 -3.61 -2.69 -23.85
CA GLY A 306 -3.51 -4.07 -24.34
C GLY A 306 -2.67 -4.96 -23.41
N GLU A 307 -1.48 -4.50 -23.00
CA GLU A 307 -0.62 -5.21 -22.05
C GLU A 307 -1.29 -5.43 -20.69
N GLN A 308 -2.00 -4.43 -20.17
CA GLN A 308 -2.77 -4.57 -18.92
C GLN A 308 -3.90 -5.60 -19.06
N ARG A 309 -4.66 -5.58 -20.17
CA ARG A 309 -5.70 -6.59 -20.45
C ARG A 309 -5.10 -7.99 -20.48
N MET A 310 -4.01 -8.18 -21.21
CA MET A 310 -3.31 -9.47 -21.27
C MET A 310 -2.83 -9.92 -19.90
N THR A 311 -2.28 -9.01 -19.09
CA THR A 311 -1.79 -9.33 -17.74
C THR A 311 -2.91 -9.82 -16.83
N ILE A 312 -4.04 -9.10 -16.81
CA ILE A 312 -5.21 -9.44 -15.99
C ILE A 312 -5.85 -10.74 -16.47
N GLN A 313 -6.03 -10.90 -17.78
CA GLN A 313 -6.57 -12.11 -18.40
C GLN A 313 -5.69 -13.32 -18.09
N ARG A 314 -4.37 -13.24 -18.28
CA ARG A 314 -3.45 -14.34 -17.97
C ARG A 314 -3.50 -14.74 -16.50
N ALA A 315 -3.55 -13.78 -15.59
CA ALA A 315 -3.62 -14.05 -14.15
C ALA A 315 -4.91 -14.80 -13.77
N LEU A 316 -6.07 -14.29 -14.23
CA LEU A 316 -7.37 -14.89 -13.96
C LEU A 316 -7.55 -16.25 -14.64
N VAL A 317 -7.35 -16.32 -15.96
CA VAL A 317 -7.54 -17.54 -16.75
C VAL A 317 -6.52 -18.60 -16.33
N GLY A 318 -5.27 -18.23 -16.05
CA GLY A 318 -4.25 -19.16 -15.57
C GLY A 318 -4.67 -19.83 -14.25
N SER A 319 -5.17 -19.05 -13.30
CA SER A 319 -5.63 -19.55 -11.99
C SER A 319 -6.90 -20.38 -12.11
N LEU A 320 -7.87 -19.95 -12.92
CA LEU A 320 -9.09 -20.72 -13.20
C LEU A 320 -8.77 -22.04 -13.89
N ARG A 321 -7.84 -22.06 -14.85
CA ARG A 321 -7.42 -23.30 -15.53
C ARG A 321 -6.73 -24.26 -14.58
N ALA A 322 -5.99 -23.78 -13.58
CA ALA A 322 -5.41 -24.64 -12.55
C ALA A 322 -6.50 -25.33 -11.71
N GLU A 323 -7.48 -24.56 -11.22
CA GLU A 323 -8.64 -25.07 -10.50
C GLU A 323 -9.51 -26.02 -11.34
N LEU A 324 -9.67 -25.70 -12.63
CA LEU A 324 -10.41 -26.52 -13.59
C LEU A 324 -9.76 -27.89 -13.73
N ARG A 325 -8.43 -27.93 -13.97
CA ARG A 325 -7.68 -29.19 -14.08
C ARG A 325 -7.74 -30.02 -12.80
N ALA A 326 -7.62 -29.39 -11.64
CA ALA A 326 -7.77 -30.09 -10.36
C ALA A 326 -9.18 -30.72 -10.22
N SER A 327 -10.21 -29.97 -10.59
CA SER A 327 -11.61 -30.43 -10.57
C SER A 327 -11.91 -31.53 -11.60
N GLN A 328 -11.16 -31.62 -12.71
CA GLN A 328 -11.31 -32.70 -13.69
C GLN A 328 -10.77 -34.05 -13.19
N ILE A 329 -9.78 -34.03 -12.29
CA ILE A 329 -9.15 -35.24 -11.74
C ILE A 329 -9.97 -35.81 -10.57
N GLU A 330 -10.57 -34.93 -9.78
CA GLU A 330 -11.38 -35.31 -8.62
C GLU A 330 -12.79 -35.78 -9.04
N ARG A 331 -13.19 -36.96 -8.57
CA ARG A 331 -14.50 -37.56 -8.91
C ARG A 331 -15.65 -36.75 -8.27
N GLY A 332 -16.76 -36.58 -9.01
CA GLY A 332 -17.96 -35.91 -8.50
C GLY A 332 -17.94 -34.39 -8.60
N GLN A 333 -16.93 -33.81 -9.26
CA GLN A 333 -16.77 -32.36 -9.42
C GLN A 333 -17.24 -31.84 -10.79
N GLU A 334 -18.03 -32.61 -11.55
CA GLU A 334 -18.41 -32.28 -12.93
C GLU A 334 -19.18 -30.95 -13.02
N ARG A 335 -20.04 -30.65 -12.03
CA ARG A 335 -20.71 -29.34 -11.95
C ARG A 335 -19.72 -28.20 -11.73
N ARG A 336 -18.70 -28.41 -10.90
CA ARG A 336 -17.65 -27.41 -10.66
C ARG A 336 -16.85 -27.14 -11.93
N VAL A 337 -16.57 -28.17 -12.73
CA VAL A 337 -15.94 -28.04 -14.06
C VAL A 337 -16.77 -27.15 -14.98
N VAL A 338 -18.09 -27.35 -15.06
CA VAL A 338 -18.98 -26.49 -15.87
C VAL A 338 -18.97 -25.03 -15.40
N LEU A 339 -18.98 -24.79 -14.08
CA LEU A 339 -18.93 -23.44 -13.51
C LEU A 339 -17.59 -22.73 -13.81
N LEU A 340 -16.47 -23.43 -13.61
CA LEU A 340 -15.14 -22.90 -13.88
C LEU A 340 -14.92 -22.62 -15.38
N ALA A 341 -15.37 -23.53 -16.25
CA ALA A 341 -15.32 -23.32 -17.69
C ALA A 341 -16.20 -22.13 -18.14
N THR A 342 -17.37 -21.96 -17.53
CA THR A 342 -18.22 -20.79 -17.76
C THR A 342 -17.54 -19.49 -17.33
N ALA A 343 -16.86 -19.48 -16.18
CA ALA A 343 -16.11 -18.33 -15.71
C ALA A 343 -14.94 -17.97 -16.65
N ILE A 344 -14.20 -18.97 -17.14
CA ILE A 344 -13.13 -18.76 -18.13
C ILE A 344 -13.69 -18.14 -19.41
N LEU A 345 -14.79 -18.69 -19.96
CA LEU A 345 -15.41 -18.16 -21.18
C LEU A 345 -16.05 -16.77 -21.02
N GLY A 346 -16.35 -16.35 -19.79
CA GLY A 346 -16.75 -14.98 -19.50
C GLY A 346 -15.59 -13.98 -19.58
N ILE A 347 -14.35 -14.45 -19.47
CA ILE A 347 -13.12 -13.62 -19.51
C ILE A 347 -12.43 -13.76 -20.87
N ASP A 348 -12.37 -14.97 -21.41
CA ASP A 348 -11.83 -15.31 -22.72
C ASP A 348 -12.91 -16.02 -23.57
N PRO A 349 -13.80 -15.26 -24.23
CA PRO A 349 -14.92 -15.83 -24.98
C PRO A 349 -14.49 -16.70 -26.18
N ASN A 350 -13.24 -16.59 -26.61
CA ASN A 350 -12.71 -17.25 -27.81
C ASN A 350 -11.94 -18.54 -27.50
N ASP A 351 -11.91 -18.97 -26.23
CA ASP A 351 -11.30 -20.24 -25.82
C ASP A 351 -12.14 -21.45 -26.25
N THR A 352 -11.88 -21.93 -27.46
CA THR A 352 -12.63 -23.06 -28.05
C THR A 352 -12.45 -24.37 -27.28
N GLU A 353 -11.29 -24.61 -26.70
CA GLU A 353 -11.00 -25.83 -25.92
C GLU A 353 -11.87 -25.87 -24.66
N THR A 354 -11.93 -24.74 -23.94
CA THR A 354 -12.79 -24.62 -22.75
C THR A 354 -14.28 -24.69 -23.12
N GLU A 355 -14.67 -24.16 -24.28
CA GLU A 355 -16.06 -24.23 -24.76
C GLU A 355 -16.50 -25.67 -25.07
N ASP A 356 -15.65 -26.44 -25.77
CA ASP A 356 -15.89 -27.86 -26.05
C ASP A 356 -15.96 -28.68 -24.76
N LEU A 357 -15.03 -28.45 -23.83
CA LEU A 357 -15.05 -29.09 -22.52
C LEU A 357 -16.35 -28.78 -21.76
N ARG A 358 -16.75 -27.50 -21.69
CA ARG A 358 -17.98 -27.08 -21.00
C ARG A 358 -19.20 -27.83 -21.53
N LEU A 359 -19.37 -27.88 -22.85
CA LEU A 359 -20.51 -28.57 -23.48
C LEU A 359 -20.47 -30.08 -23.23
N SER A 360 -19.30 -30.71 -23.33
CA SER A 360 -19.15 -32.16 -23.13
C SER A 360 -19.52 -32.60 -21.72
N VAL A 361 -19.14 -31.83 -20.70
CA VAL A 361 -19.43 -32.11 -19.28
C VAL A 361 -20.85 -31.69 -18.94
N ALA A 362 -21.34 -30.54 -19.45
CA ALA A 362 -22.69 -30.06 -19.18
C ALA A 362 -23.77 -31.06 -19.64
N ARG A 363 -23.57 -31.74 -20.78
CA ARG A 363 -24.47 -32.80 -21.25
C ARG A 363 -24.63 -33.98 -20.28
N GLN A 364 -23.68 -34.18 -19.38
CA GLN A 364 -23.70 -35.27 -18.40
C GLN A 364 -24.39 -34.86 -17.09
N VAL A 365 -24.30 -33.59 -16.68
CA VAL A 365 -24.66 -33.17 -15.31
C VAL A 365 -25.56 -31.93 -15.20
N SER A 366 -25.85 -31.24 -16.30
CA SER A 366 -26.68 -30.02 -16.35
C SER A 366 -28.07 -30.30 -16.93
N SER A 367 -29.00 -29.37 -16.75
CA SER A 367 -30.34 -29.49 -17.33
C SER A 367 -30.34 -29.33 -18.86
N PRO A 368 -31.30 -29.93 -19.60
CA PRO A 368 -31.40 -29.74 -21.06
C PRO A 368 -31.53 -28.26 -21.46
N SER A 369 -32.20 -27.44 -20.65
CA SER A 369 -32.31 -25.99 -20.87
C SER A 369 -30.97 -25.26 -20.76
N GLU A 370 -30.11 -25.66 -19.83
CA GLU A 370 -28.78 -25.06 -19.68
C GLU A 370 -27.86 -25.45 -20.84
N VAL A 371 -27.91 -26.71 -21.28
CA VAL A 371 -27.14 -27.19 -22.44
C VAL A 371 -27.57 -26.44 -23.71
N ALA A 372 -28.87 -26.33 -23.96
CA ALA A 372 -29.40 -25.59 -25.11
C ALA A 372 -28.96 -24.11 -25.11
N ARG A 373 -28.89 -23.48 -23.92
CA ARG A 373 -28.36 -22.12 -23.78
C ARG A 373 -26.88 -22.05 -24.19
N PHE A 374 -26.05 -22.98 -23.74
CA PHE A 374 -24.63 -23.01 -24.08
C PHE A 374 -24.38 -23.27 -25.58
N GLU A 375 -25.20 -24.12 -26.21
CA GLU A 375 -25.15 -24.35 -27.66
C GLU A 375 -25.55 -23.10 -28.45
N ALA A 376 -26.61 -22.40 -28.01
CA ALA A 376 -27.05 -21.14 -28.62
C ALA A 376 -26.03 -20.00 -28.43
N GLU A 377 -25.28 -19.97 -27.32
CA GLU A 377 -24.14 -19.05 -27.13
C GLU A 377 -23.04 -19.32 -28.16
N ARG A 378 -22.65 -20.58 -28.35
CA ARG A 378 -21.63 -20.99 -29.33
C ARG A 378 -22.03 -20.62 -30.76
N HIS A 379 -23.26 -20.93 -31.17
CA HIS A 379 -23.75 -20.60 -32.51
C HIS A 379 -23.76 -19.09 -32.79
N ARG A 380 -24.03 -18.26 -31.78
CA ARG A 380 -23.98 -16.80 -31.90
C ARG A 380 -22.57 -16.23 -32.09
N LYS A 381 -21.52 -16.96 -31.70
CA LYS A 381 -20.13 -16.53 -31.91
C LYS A 381 -19.59 -16.94 -33.28
N MET A 382 -20.15 -17.99 -33.88
CA MET A 382 -19.72 -18.53 -35.19
C MET A 382 -20.36 -17.82 -36.39
N ASN A 383 -21.47 -17.11 -36.16
CA ASN A 383 -22.14 -16.26 -37.14
C ASN A 383 -21.75 -14.80 -36.91
#